data_AF-A0A0D3K7C2-F1
#
_entry.id   AF-A0A0D3K7C2-F1
#
_cell.length_a   1.000
_cell.length_b   1.000
_cell.length_c   1.000
_cell.angle_alpha   90.00
_cell.angle_beta   90.00
_cell.angle_gamma   90.00
#
_symmetry.space_group_name_H-M   'P 1'
#
loop_
_entity.id
_entity.type
_entity.pdbx_description
1 polymer ?
#
loop_
_entity_poly.entity_id
_entity_poly.type
_entity_poly.pdbx_seq_one_letter_code
_entity_poly.pdbx_strand_id
1 'polypeptide(L)'
;MRRDLRASAEASFSLAGLGAAARLSQLVFFLTTLGCPLGWLALLATRSLAALSRGRRRQLARWSELLYAWSTHEVLAVVLFNSALELGQYFQYLLDPRCEPINALLREYFADQLSEPKCLSIRATTGPGTFVLAAAAAVSTAAGLQMHFSMRRTAAATLPVAAHPLGPAPDLASDYSPPDPQSAEGVVEAATGRSPPSEAAPALALPGQ
;
A
#
# COMPACT_ATOMS: atom_id res chain seq x y z
N MET A 1 -18.38 27.26 34.38
CA MET A 1 -17.95 28.39 33.53
C MET A 1 -16.58 28.21 32.86
N ARG A 2 -15.44 28.10 33.57
CA ARG A 2 -14.13 27.83 32.89
C ARG A 2 -13.98 26.41 32.32
N ARG A 3 -14.70 25.42 32.85
CA ARG A 3 -14.67 24.03 32.32
C ARG A 3 -15.43 23.90 31.00
N ASP A 4 -16.50 24.66 30.83
CA ASP A 4 -17.35 24.62 29.64
C ASP A 4 -16.63 25.19 28.40
N LEU A 5 -15.81 26.24 28.58
CA LEU A 5 -15.02 26.83 27.50
C LEU A 5 -13.89 25.92 26.98
N ARG A 6 -13.33 25.03 27.81
CA ARG A 6 -12.33 24.05 27.35
C ARG A 6 -12.95 22.94 26.51
N ALA A 7 -14.10 22.42 26.94
CA ALA A 7 -14.82 21.39 26.18
C ALA A 7 -15.26 21.89 24.79
N SER A 8 -15.70 23.16 24.69
CA SER A 8 -16.05 23.76 23.39
C SER A 8 -14.83 23.99 22.48
N ALA A 9 -13.66 24.31 23.04
CA ALA A 9 -12.43 24.48 22.26
C ALA A 9 -11.89 23.15 21.71
N GLU A 10 -11.93 22.07 22.50
CA GLU A 10 -11.51 20.73 22.08
C GLU A 10 -12.43 20.13 21.01
N ALA A 11 -13.74 20.37 21.10
CA ALA A 11 -14.71 19.96 20.08
C ALA A 11 -14.52 20.73 18.75
N SER A 12 -14.25 22.04 18.83
CA SER A 12 -14.03 22.89 17.65
C SER A 12 -12.71 22.55 16.94
N PHE A 13 -11.67 22.24 17.70
CA PHE A 13 -10.39 21.79 17.17
C PHE A 13 -10.51 20.41 16.50
N SER A 14 -11.34 19.51 17.04
CA SER A 14 -11.65 18.24 16.38
C SER A 14 -12.39 18.43 15.06
N LEU A 15 -13.42 19.27 15.00
CA LEU A 15 -14.19 19.51 13.76
C LEU A 15 -13.36 20.21 12.67
N ALA A 16 -12.56 21.22 13.04
CA ALA A 16 -11.63 21.87 12.11
C ALA A 16 -10.51 20.91 11.68
N GLY A 17 -10.03 20.06 12.59
CA GLY A 17 -9.04 19.02 12.35
C GLY A 17 -9.54 17.93 11.39
N LEU A 18 -10.80 17.50 11.50
CA LEU A 18 -11.41 16.55 10.57
C LEU A 18 -11.49 17.13 9.14
N GLY A 19 -11.86 18.40 9.01
CA GLY A 19 -11.88 19.09 7.71
C GLY A 19 -10.49 19.20 7.09
N ALA A 20 -9.49 19.64 7.87
CA ALA A 20 -8.11 19.74 7.41
C ALA A 20 -7.51 18.37 7.04
N ALA A 21 -7.77 17.34 7.85
CA ALA A 21 -7.35 15.98 7.56
C ALA A 21 -7.96 15.45 6.27
N ALA A 22 -9.28 15.65 6.06
CA ALA A 22 -9.94 15.24 4.82
C ALA A 22 -9.35 15.94 3.58
N ARG A 23 -9.06 17.24 3.67
CA ARG A 23 -8.42 18.00 2.58
C ARG A 23 -6.98 17.54 2.33
N LEU A 24 -6.23 17.26 3.39
CA LEU A 24 -4.87 16.72 3.28
C LEU A 24 -4.88 15.33 2.63
N SER A 25 -5.78 14.44 3.06
CA SER A 25 -5.94 13.12 2.46
C SER A 25 -6.33 13.21 0.99
N GLN A 26 -7.23 14.11 0.61
CA GLN A 26 -7.58 14.38 -0.79
C GLN A 26 -6.36 14.87 -1.58
N LEU A 27 -5.61 15.83 -1.03
CA LEU A 27 -4.43 16.38 -1.69
C LEU A 27 -3.35 15.30 -1.90
N VAL A 28 -3.01 14.55 -0.85
CA VAL A 28 -2.05 13.45 -0.92
C VAL A 28 -2.55 12.38 -1.89
N PHE A 29 -3.84 12.06 -1.87
CA PHE A 29 -4.44 11.13 -2.83
C PHE A 29 -4.24 11.62 -4.26
N PHE A 30 -4.62 12.85 -4.61
CA PHE A 30 -4.45 13.36 -5.98
C PHE A 30 -2.99 13.53 -6.39
N LEU A 31 -2.13 13.99 -5.48
CA LEU A 31 -0.69 14.14 -5.75
C LEU A 31 -0.08 12.78 -6.07
N THR A 32 -0.39 11.76 -5.26
CA THR A 32 0.14 10.41 -5.45
C THR A 32 -0.51 9.73 -6.65
N THR A 33 -1.84 9.80 -6.80
CA THR A 33 -2.62 9.08 -7.83
C THR A 33 -2.57 9.69 -9.24
N LEU A 34 -2.29 10.99 -9.35
CA LEU A 34 -2.33 11.71 -10.62
C LEU A 34 -1.06 12.53 -10.84
N GLY A 35 -0.55 13.20 -9.81
CA GLY A 35 0.68 14.01 -9.90
C GLY A 35 1.93 13.17 -10.20
N CYS A 36 2.23 12.19 -9.36
CA CYS A 36 3.41 11.31 -9.51
C CYS A 36 3.47 10.54 -10.84
N PRO A 37 2.40 9.85 -11.32
CA PRO A 37 2.48 9.06 -12.54
C PRO A 37 2.56 9.96 -13.78
N LEU A 38 1.83 11.07 -13.82
CA LEU A 38 1.92 12.03 -14.92
C LEU A 38 3.28 12.71 -14.95
N GLY A 39 3.82 13.08 -13.78
CA GLY A 39 5.16 13.62 -13.65
C GLY A 39 6.22 12.63 -14.14
N TRP A 40 6.08 11.35 -13.80
CA TRP A 40 6.97 10.30 -14.27
C TRP A 40 6.87 10.09 -15.79
N LEU A 41 5.66 10.00 -16.36
CA LEU A 41 5.46 9.91 -17.81
C LEU A 41 6.02 11.12 -18.56
N ALA A 42 5.85 12.33 -17.99
CA ALA A 42 6.43 13.55 -18.55
C ALA A 42 7.98 13.53 -18.50
N LEU A 43 8.59 13.04 -17.42
CA LEU A 43 10.05 12.87 -17.35
C LEU A 43 10.55 11.84 -18.36
N LEU A 44 9.81 10.75 -18.57
CA LEU A 44 10.14 9.77 -19.60
C LEU A 44 10.02 10.37 -21.01
N ALA A 45 8.92 11.09 -21.29
CA ALA A 45 8.72 11.77 -22.57
C ALA A 45 9.79 12.84 -22.83
N THR A 46 10.19 13.62 -21.83
CA THR A 46 11.28 14.58 -22.00
C THR A 46 12.62 13.89 -22.24
N ARG A 47 12.85 12.71 -21.63
CA ARG A 47 14.05 11.90 -21.88
C ARG A 47 14.10 11.31 -23.29
N SER A 48 12.96 10.97 -23.90
CA SER A 48 12.92 10.45 -25.28
C SER A 48 13.26 11.52 -26.33
N LEU A 49 13.17 12.81 -25.98
CA LEU A 49 13.69 13.89 -26.81
C LEU A 49 15.22 13.85 -26.80
N ALA A 50 15.79 13.38 -27.90
CA ALA A 50 17.14 12.81 -28.02
C ALA A 50 18.34 13.76 -27.74
N ALA A 51 18.13 15.03 -27.40
CA ALA A 51 19.18 16.06 -27.38
C ALA A 51 19.49 16.68 -25.99
N LEU A 52 19.37 15.90 -24.90
CA LEU A 52 19.71 16.40 -23.56
C LEU A 52 21.22 16.27 -23.24
N SER A 53 21.79 17.25 -22.54
CA SER A 53 23.17 17.18 -22.04
C SER A 53 23.37 15.97 -21.11
N ARG A 54 24.61 15.44 -21.03
CA ARG A 54 24.92 14.25 -20.20
C ARG A 54 24.55 14.47 -18.72
N GLY A 55 24.81 15.68 -18.20
CA GLY A 55 24.47 16.05 -16.82
C GLY A 55 22.96 16.04 -16.56
N ARG A 56 22.16 16.67 -17.44
CA ARG A 56 20.70 16.68 -17.34
C ARG A 56 20.11 15.28 -17.42
N ARG A 57 20.60 14.41 -18.32
CA ARG A 57 20.13 13.02 -18.44
C ARG A 57 20.29 12.22 -17.15
N ARG A 58 21.38 12.42 -16.41
CA ARG A 58 21.60 11.76 -15.10
C ARG A 58 20.67 12.30 -14.03
N GLN A 59 20.41 13.61 -14.02
CA GLN A 59 19.47 14.21 -13.07
C GLN A 59 18.03 13.76 -13.35
N LEU A 60 17.60 13.78 -14.61
CA LEU A 60 16.27 13.29 -15.01
C LEU A 60 16.09 11.79 -14.68
N ALA A 61 17.13 10.98 -14.84
CA ALA A 61 17.09 9.56 -14.45
C ALA A 61 16.77 9.40 -12.96
N ARG A 62 17.49 10.11 -12.08
CA ARG A 62 17.25 10.07 -10.63
C ARG A 62 15.84 10.52 -10.25
N TRP A 63 15.36 11.61 -10.86
CA TRP A 63 13.98 12.07 -10.63
C TRP A 63 12.94 11.07 -11.13
N SER A 64 13.19 10.42 -12.26
CA SER A 64 12.28 9.39 -12.78
C SER A 64 12.24 8.15 -11.89
N GLU A 65 13.37 7.73 -11.33
CA GLU A 65 13.42 6.63 -10.35
C GLU A 65 12.67 6.98 -9.07
N LEU A 66 12.83 8.22 -8.59
CA LEU A 66 12.09 8.70 -7.43
C LEU A 66 10.58 8.72 -7.72
N LEU A 67 10.13 9.42 -8.78
CA LEU A 67 8.70 9.48 -9.10
C LEU A 67 8.09 8.11 -9.38
N TYR A 68 8.86 7.18 -9.97
CA TYR A 68 8.43 5.80 -10.14
C TYR A 68 8.23 5.09 -8.80
N ALA A 69 9.17 5.23 -7.86
CA ALA A 69 9.06 4.66 -6.52
C ALA A 69 7.87 5.22 -5.73
N TRP A 70 7.50 6.48 -5.97
CA TRP A 70 6.31 7.11 -5.38
C TRP A 70 5.01 6.79 -6.14
N SER A 71 5.10 6.30 -7.37
CA SER A 71 3.96 5.98 -8.25
C SER A 71 3.43 4.57 -7.99
N THR A 72 3.18 4.21 -6.73
CA THR A 72 2.65 2.89 -6.30
C THR A 72 1.14 2.72 -6.54
N HIS A 73 0.66 3.14 -7.72
CA HIS A 73 -0.76 3.09 -8.09
C HIS A 73 -1.30 1.67 -8.14
N GLU A 74 -0.47 0.74 -8.62
CA GLU A 74 -0.81 -0.68 -8.69
C GLU A 74 -1.08 -1.24 -7.28
N VAL A 75 -0.21 -0.90 -6.33
CA VAL A 75 -0.35 -1.33 -4.93
C VAL A 75 -1.60 -0.69 -4.32
N LEU A 76 -1.82 0.60 -4.57
CA LEU A 76 -3.01 1.29 -4.09
C LEU A 76 -4.30 0.66 -4.64
N ALA A 77 -4.34 0.35 -5.94
CA ALA A 77 -5.51 -0.27 -6.57
C ALA A 77 -5.79 -1.65 -5.99
N VAL A 78 -4.75 -2.49 -5.82
CA VAL A 78 -4.88 -3.82 -5.20
C VAL A 78 -5.34 -3.73 -3.75
N VAL A 79 -4.76 -2.81 -2.97
CA VAL A 79 -5.15 -2.60 -1.56
C VAL A 79 -6.61 -2.15 -1.48
N LEU A 80 -7.03 -1.17 -2.29
CA LEU A 80 -8.43 -0.71 -2.31
C LEU A 80 -9.38 -1.85 -2.69
N PHE A 81 -9.00 -2.69 -3.65
CA PHE A 81 -9.82 -3.82 -4.07
C PHE A 81 -9.93 -4.88 -2.95
N ASN A 82 -8.80 -5.22 -2.33
CA ASN A 82 -8.77 -6.17 -1.22
C ASN A 82 -9.57 -5.65 -0.02
N SER A 83 -9.35 -4.38 0.37
CA SER A 83 -10.10 -3.75 1.45
C SER A 83 -11.60 -3.72 1.17
N ALA A 84 -12.03 -3.46 -0.07
CA ALA A 84 -13.45 -3.45 -0.40
C ALA A 84 -14.10 -4.84 -0.28
N LEU A 85 -13.38 -5.92 -0.63
CA LEU A 85 -13.86 -7.29 -0.50
C LEU A 85 -13.89 -7.75 0.96
N GLU A 86 -12.84 -7.42 1.71
CA GLU A 86 -12.67 -7.85 3.10
C GLU A 86 -13.60 -7.09 4.05
N LEU A 87 -13.93 -5.83 3.75
CA LEU A 87 -14.77 -4.99 4.59
C LEU A 87 -16.16 -5.62 4.86
N GLY A 88 -16.75 -6.27 3.86
CA GLY A 88 -18.02 -6.97 4.02
C GLY A 88 -17.94 -8.13 5.03
N GLN A 89 -16.86 -8.91 4.97
CA GLN A 89 -16.63 -10.03 5.89
C GLN A 89 -16.31 -9.52 7.30
N TYR A 90 -15.50 -8.46 7.40
CA TYR A 90 -15.17 -7.84 8.66
C TYR A 90 -16.42 -7.31 9.39
N PHE A 91 -17.29 -6.59 8.68
CA PHE A 91 -18.53 -6.09 9.28
C PHE A 91 -19.50 -7.19 9.65
N GLN A 92 -19.61 -8.25 8.84
CA GLN A 92 -20.40 -9.42 9.20
C GLN A 92 -19.89 -10.00 10.51
N TYR A 93 -18.60 -10.32 10.61
CA TYR A 93 -18.00 -10.87 11.83
C TYR A 93 -18.21 -9.97 13.07
N LEU A 94 -18.05 -8.66 12.91
CA LEU A 94 -18.15 -7.71 14.02
C LEU A 94 -19.60 -7.55 14.54
N LEU A 95 -20.58 -7.67 13.66
CA LEU A 95 -21.99 -7.39 13.95
C LEU A 95 -22.83 -8.65 14.19
N ASP A 96 -22.44 -9.80 13.65
CA ASP A 96 -23.15 -11.07 13.78
C ASP A 96 -23.60 -11.36 15.22
N PRO A 97 -22.72 -11.33 16.24
CA PRO A 97 -23.12 -11.67 17.61
C PRO A 97 -24.08 -10.65 18.24
N ARG A 98 -24.12 -9.40 17.75
CA ARG A 98 -25.03 -8.36 18.28
C ARG A 98 -26.36 -8.30 17.53
N CYS A 99 -26.35 -8.68 16.25
CA CYS A 99 -27.52 -8.64 15.39
C CYS A 99 -28.41 -9.88 15.53
N GLU A 100 -27.93 -10.99 16.11
CA GLU A 100 -28.73 -12.21 16.28
C GLU A 100 -30.06 -12.01 17.06
N PRO A 101 -30.10 -11.35 18.23
CA PRO A 101 -31.36 -11.09 18.93
C PRO A 101 -32.28 -10.15 18.15
N ILE A 102 -31.71 -9.21 17.38
CA ILE A 102 -32.47 -8.28 16.54
C ILE A 102 -33.09 -9.03 15.35
N ASN A 103 -32.33 -9.92 14.72
CA ASN A 103 -32.81 -10.78 13.64
C ASN A 103 -33.95 -11.69 14.11
N ALA A 104 -33.86 -12.23 15.33
CA ALA A 104 -34.95 -13.02 15.92
C ALA A 104 -36.23 -12.19 16.06
N LEU A 105 -36.13 -10.96 16.57
CA LEU A 105 -37.27 -10.03 16.67
C LEU A 105 -37.82 -9.66 15.29
N LEU A 106 -36.97 -9.36 14.30
CA LEU A 106 -37.44 -9.02 12.96
C LEU A 106 -38.15 -10.20 12.29
N ARG A 107 -37.69 -11.44 12.50
CA ARG A 107 -38.38 -12.62 11.99
C ARG A 107 -39.74 -12.81 12.64
N GLU A 108 -39.87 -12.50 13.93
CA GLU A 108 -41.14 -12.68 14.66
C GLU A 108 -42.21 -11.66 14.23
N TYR A 109 -41.83 -10.39 14.05
CA TYR A 109 -42.80 -9.31 13.77
C TYR A 109 -42.95 -8.93 12.30
N PHE A 110 -41.96 -9.26 11.45
CA PHE A 110 -41.91 -8.81 10.05
C PHE A 110 -41.69 -9.94 9.03
N ALA A 111 -41.94 -11.21 9.41
CA ALA A 111 -41.80 -12.37 8.51
C ALA A 111 -42.54 -12.21 7.18
N ASP A 112 -43.73 -11.61 7.20
CA ASP A 112 -44.57 -11.48 6.00
C ASP A 112 -44.16 -10.30 5.09
N GLN A 113 -43.28 -9.40 5.58
CA GLN A 113 -42.92 -8.15 4.89
C GLN A 113 -41.48 -8.13 4.36
N LEU A 114 -40.58 -8.94 4.92
CA LEU A 114 -39.18 -9.02 4.48
C LEU A 114 -38.83 -10.43 3.99
N SER A 115 -38.32 -10.53 2.75
CA SER A 115 -37.83 -11.79 2.19
C SER A 115 -36.58 -12.32 2.89
N GLU A 116 -35.75 -11.45 3.48
CA GLU A 116 -34.63 -11.81 4.35
C GLU A 116 -34.41 -10.73 5.44
N PRO A 117 -34.95 -10.92 6.67
CA PRO A 117 -34.70 -9.99 7.77
C PRO A 117 -33.26 -10.14 8.27
N LYS A 118 -32.37 -9.29 7.76
CA LYS A 118 -30.99 -9.12 8.25
C LYS A 118 -30.82 -7.71 8.80
N CYS A 119 -30.40 -7.63 10.06
CA CYS A 119 -30.14 -6.42 10.84
C CYS A 119 -29.21 -5.43 10.12
N LEU A 120 -28.15 -5.91 9.46
CA LEU A 120 -27.32 -5.08 8.58
C LEU A 120 -26.67 -5.95 7.50
N SER A 121 -26.86 -5.58 6.24
CA SER A 121 -26.11 -6.14 5.12
C SER A 121 -25.39 -5.00 4.42
N ILE A 122 -24.06 -4.95 4.59
CA ILE A 122 -23.23 -3.99 3.86
C ILE A 122 -22.85 -4.62 2.54
N ARG A 123 -23.39 -4.08 1.45
CA ARG A 123 -23.00 -4.44 0.09
C ARG A 123 -22.02 -3.40 -0.43
N ALA A 124 -20.73 -3.73 -0.41
CA ALA A 124 -19.74 -2.94 -1.11
C ALA A 124 -20.04 -3.03 -2.62
N THR A 125 -20.35 -1.90 -3.23
CA THR A 125 -20.50 -1.80 -4.68
C THR A 125 -19.31 -1.04 -5.23
N THR A 126 -18.65 -1.61 -6.23
CA THR A 126 -17.57 -0.93 -6.92
C THR A 126 -18.18 0.06 -7.90
N GLY A 127 -17.91 1.35 -7.68
CA GLY A 127 -18.32 2.40 -8.59
C GLY A 127 -17.52 2.36 -9.91
N PRO A 128 -18.01 3.02 -10.97
CA PRO A 128 -17.29 3.10 -12.25
C PRO A 128 -15.88 3.70 -12.12
N GLY A 129 -15.67 4.56 -11.12
CA GLY A 129 -14.35 5.16 -10.85
C GLY A 129 -13.25 4.13 -10.52
N THR A 130 -13.59 2.99 -9.92
CA THR A 130 -12.61 1.93 -9.60
C THR A 130 -12.01 1.34 -10.87
N PHE A 131 -12.83 1.14 -11.91
CA PHE A 131 -12.36 0.62 -13.19
C PHE A 131 -11.49 1.63 -13.93
N VAL A 132 -11.80 2.93 -13.83
CA VAL A 132 -10.94 3.99 -14.39
C VAL A 132 -9.57 3.98 -13.71
N LEU A 133 -9.52 3.84 -12.39
CA LEU A 133 -8.27 3.78 -11.65
C LEU A 133 -7.43 2.55 -12.05
N ALA A 134 -8.08 1.38 -12.17
CA ALA A 134 -7.44 0.15 -12.61
C ALA A 134 -6.91 0.26 -14.06
N ALA A 135 -7.69 0.85 -14.97
CA ALA A 135 -7.27 1.08 -16.34
C ALA A 135 -6.09 2.05 -16.42
N ALA A 136 -6.13 3.14 -15.65
CA ALA A 136 -5.04 4.12 -15.58
C ALA A 136 -3.75 3.48 -15.05
N ALA A 137 -3.85 2.65 -14.01
CA ALA A 137 -2.73 1.87 -13.49
C ALA A 137 -2.14 0.98 -14.58
N ALA A 138 -2.96 0.13 -15.21
CA ALA A 138 -2.53 -0.77 -16.29
C ALA A 138 -1.85 -0.03 -17.45
N VAL A 139 -2.40 1.10 -17.90
CA VAL A 139 -1.81 1.94 -18.96
C VAL A 139 -0.46 2.50 -18.52
N SER A 140 -0.35 3.00 -17.29
CA SER A 140 0.90 3.55 -16.76
C SER A 140 2.00 2.50 -16.67
N THR A 141 1.66 1.27 -16.25
CA THR A 141 2.59 0.13 -16.21
C THR A 141 3.02 -0.30 -17.61
N ALA A 142 2.08 -0.39 -18.55
CA ALA A 142 2.37 -0.71 -19.94
C ALA A 142 3.29 0.34 -20.59
N ALA A 143 3.05 1.63 -20.34
CA ALA A 143 3.90 2.71 -20.82
C ALA A 143 5.33 2.62 -20.24
N GLY A 144 5.45 2.31 -18.94
CA GLY A 144 6.72 2.05 -18.28
C GLY A 144 7.52 0.92 -18.93
N LEU A 145 6.87 -0.23 -19.09
CA LEU A 145 7.47 -1.40 -19.73
C LEU A 145 7.93 -1.08 -21.15
N GLN A 146 7.05 -0.45 -21.94
CA GLN A 146 7.36 -0.08 -23.32
C GLN A 146 8.59 0.85 -23.40
N MET A 147 8.69 1.79 -22.48
CA MET A 147 9.82 2.71 -22.42
C MET A 147 11.12 2.00 -22.03
N HIS A 148 11.09 1.09 -21.06
CA HIS A 148 12.24 0.26 -20.71
C HIS A 148 12.69 -0.62 -21.88
N PHE A 149 11.76 -1.24 -22.59
CA PHE A 149 12.06 -2.00 -23.81
C PHE A 149 12.68 -1.12 -24.90
N SER A 150 12.14 0.08 -25.10
CA SER A 150 12.64 1.04 -26.09
C SER A 150 14.06 1.48 -25.77
N MET A 151 14.38 1.77 -24.51
CA MET A 151 15.75 2.11 -24.09
C MET A 151 16.74 0.95 -24.27
N ARG A 152 16.32 -0.29 -24.01
CA ARG A 152 17.18 -1.47 -24.25
C ARG A 152 17.45 -1.66 -25.74
N ARG A 153 16.45 -1.44 -26.60
CA ARG A 153 16.61 -1.51 -28.06
C ARG A 153 17.58 -0.46 -28.58
N THR A 154 17.48 0.78 -28.13
CA THR A 154 18.41 1.84 -28.57
C THR A 154 19.82 1.61 -28.04
N ALA A 155 19.98 1.15 -26.80
CA ALA A 155 21.29 0.80 -26.25
C ALA A 155 21.98 -0.32 -27.06
N ALA A 156 21.24 -1.37 -27.43
CA ALA A 156 21.75 -2.44 -28.28
C ALA A 156 22.15 -1.96 -29.68
N ALA A 157 21.44 -0.98 -30.24
CA ALA A 157 21.76 -0.42 -31.55
C ALA A 157 22.94 0.56 -31.55
N THR A 158 23.29 1.15 -30.39
CA THR A 158 24.30 2.22 -30.31
C THR A 158 25.67 1.71 -29.83
N LEU A 159 25.75 0.52 -29.23
CA LEU A 159 27.03 -0.11 -28.94
C LEU A 159 27.45 -0.92 -30.16
N PRO A 160 28.45 -0.46 -30.97
CA PRO A 160 29.22 -1.44 -31.70
C PRO A 160 29.73 -2.42 -30.65
N VAL A 161 29.47 -3.71 -30.83
CA VAL A 161 30.13 -4.77 -30.08
C VAL A 161 31.60 -4.66 -30.46
N ALA A 162 32.31 -3.71 -29.84
CA ALA A 162 33.73 -3.81 -29.66
C ALA A 162 33.84 -5.02 -28.74
N ALA A 163 34.05 -6.18 -29.36
CA ALA A 163 34.51 -7.38 -28.71
C ALA A 163 35.81 -7.00 -28.01
N HIS A 164 35.71 -6.42 -26.83
CA HIS A 164 36.83 -6.38 -25.93
C HIS A 164 37.06 -7.86 -25.62
N PRO A 165 38.17 -8.47 -26.08
CA PRO A 165 38.45 -9.85 -25.74
C PRO A 165 38.36 -9.93 -24.22
N LEU A 166 37.47 -10.77 -23.73
CA LEU A 166 37.43 -11.15 -22.33
C LEU A 166 38.85 -11.59 -21.99
N GLY A 167 39.59 -10.72 -21.31
CA GLY A 167 40.73 -11.18 -20.54
C GLY A 167 40.23 -12.27 -19.60
N PRO A 168 41.08 -13.27 -19.27
CA PRO A 168 40.69 -14.34 -18.35
C PRO A 168 40.01 -13.72 -17.13
N ALA A 169 38.81 -14.23 -16.82
CA ALA A 169 38.02 -13.74 -15.70
C ALA A 169 38.94 -13.71 -14.48
N PRO A 170 39.08 -12.56 -13.78
CA PRO A 170 39.80 -12.55 -12.53
C PRO A 170 39.13 -13.57 -11.61
N ASP A 171 39.92 -14.48 -11.04
CA ASP A 171 39.47 -15.53 -10.13
C ASP A 171 38.84 -14.93 -8.87
N LEU A 172 37.59 -14.47 -9.00
CA LEU A 172 36.73 -14.00 -7.91
C LEU A 172 36.33 -15.13 -6.96
N ALA A 173 36.72 -16.37 -7.25
CA ALA A 173 36.60 -17.51 -6.35
C ALA A 173 37.58 -17.44 -5.16
N SER A 174 38.61 -16.58 -5.19
CA SER A 174 39.63 -16.56 -4.13
C SER A 174 39.26 -15.71 -2.90
N ASP A 175 38.23 -14.85 -2.96
CA ASP A 175 37.93 -13.88 -1.88
C ASP A 175 36.61 -14.15 -1.15
N TYR A 176 35.88 -15.21 -1.53
CA TYR A 176 34.71 -15.65 -0.79
C TYR A 176 35.14 -16.64 0.31
N SER A 177 35.53 -16.11 1.47
CA SER A 177 35.52 -16.89 2.70
C SER A 177 34.07 -17.11 3.13
N PRO A 178 33.57 -18.36 3.18
CA PRO A 178 32.25 -18.61 3.73
C PRO A 178 32.21 -18.13 5.18
N PRO A 179 31.11 -17.47 5.61
CA PRO A 179 30.97 -17.01 6.99
C PRO A 179 31.01 -18.21 7.95
N ASP A 180 31.73 -18.04 9.06
CA ASP A 180 31.86 -19.09 10.08
C ASP A 180 30.47 -19.53 10.60
N PRO A 181 30.18 -20.85 10.60
CA PRO A 181 28.87 -21.37 10.95
C PRO A 181 28.42 -21.03 12.38
N GLN A 182 29.35 -20.67 13.28
CA GLN A 182 29.03 -20.32 14.67
C GLN A 182 28.39 -18.93 14.84
N SER A 183 28.46 -18.04 13.84
CA SER A 183 27.81 -16.71 13.92
C SER A 183 26.35 -16.72 13.45
N ALA A 184 25.86 -17.83 12.89
CA ALA A 184 24.48 -17.94 12.38
C ALA A 184 23.45 -18.32 13.45
N GLU A 185 23.86 -19.00 14.54
CA GLU A 185 22.92 -19.42 15.60
C GLU A 185 22.38 -18.24 16.44
N GLY A 186 23.16 -17.18 16.66
CA GLY A 186 22.70 -16.03 17.45
C GLY A 186 21.67 -15.13 16.74
N VAL A 187 21.58 -15.16 15.41
CA VAL A 187 20.70 -14.26 14.65
C VAL A 187 19.31 -14.87 14.42
N VAL A 188 19.19 -16.20 14.36
CA VAL A 188 17.89 -16.88 14.21
C VAL A 188 17.06 -16.79 15.49
N GLU A 189 17.71 -16.71 16.66
CA GLU A 189 17.03 -16.58 17.94
C GLU A 189 16.43 -15.16 18.15
N ALA A 190 17.02 -14.13 17.52
CA ALA A 190 16.47 -12.77 17.54
C ALA A 190 15.30 -12.56 16.54
N ALA A 191 15.24 -13.34 15.46
CA ALA A 191 14.24 -13.16 14.40
C ALA A 191 12.95 -13.97 14.59
N THR A 192 12.97 -15.02 15.43
CA THR A 192 11.80 -15.92 15.59
C THR A 192 10.75 -15.42 16.57
N GLY A 193 10.95 -14.28 17.25
CA GLY A 193 9.89 -13.58 17.98
C GLY A 193 9.09 -14.47 18.93
N ARG A 194 9.69 -15.55 19.47
CA ARG A 194 9.07 -16.33 20.53
C ARG A 194 9.18 -15.51 21.80
N SER A 195 8.15 -14.70 22.05
CA SER A 195 7.88 -14.23 23.40
C SER A 195 7.89 -15.45 24.34
N PRO A 196 8.63 -15.42 25.45
CA PRO A 196 8.51 -16.46 26.47
C PRO A 196 7.04 -16.55 26.91
N PRO A 197 6.54 -17.76 27.22
CA PRO A 197 5.18 -17.92 27.71
C PRO A 197 5.00 -17.01 28.92
N SER A 198 4.04 -16.09 28.82
CA SER A 198 3.57 -15.27 29.94
C SER A 198 3.22 -16.21 31.08
N GLU A 199 4.09 -16.28 32.07
CA GLU A 199 3.88 -16.99 33.31
C GLU A 199 2.53 -16.54 33.89
N ALA A 200 1.66 -17.51 34.08
CA ALA A 200 0.29 -17.31 34.50
C ALA A 200 0.25 -16.51 35.81
N ALA A 201 -0.44 -15.38 35.78
CA ALA A 201 -0.77 -14.65 36.99
C ALA A 201 -1.53 -15.59 37.96
N PRO A 202 -1.13 -15.67 39.23
CA PRO A 202 -1.81 -16.51 40.21
C PRO A 202 -3.24 -16.03 40.43
N ALA A 203 -4.17 -16.98 40.42
CA ALA A 203 -5.57 -16.78 40.72
C ALA A 203 -5.74 -16.06 42.06
N LEU A 204 -6.29 -14.85 41.99
CA LEU A 204 -6.71 -14.07 43.15
C LEU A 204 -7.94 -14.78 43.73
N ALA A 205 -7.72 -15.56 44.78
CA ALA A 205 -8.78 -16.15 45.59
C ALA A 205 -9.65 -15.03 46.19
N LEU A 206 -10.93 -15.00 45.82
CA LEU A 206 -11.93 -14.20 46.50
C LEU A 206 -12.25 -14.83 47.86
N PRO A 207 -12.12 -14.09 48.97
CA PRO A 207 -12.62 -14.54 50.26
C PRO A 207 -14.14 -14.30 50.32
N GLY A 208 -14.87 -15.40 50.53
CA GLY A 208 -16.21 -15.52 51.12
C GLY A 208 -17.25 -14.40 50.91
N GLN A 209 -18.37 -14.78 50.27
CA GLN A 209 -19.73 -14.65 50.81
C GLN A 209 -20.60 -15.79 50.26
#